data_AF-A0A7X6YN47-F1
#
_entry.id   AF-A0A7X6YN47-F1
#
_cell.length_a   1.000
_cell.length_b   1.000
_cell.length_c   1.000
_cell.angle_alpha   90.00
_cell.angle_beta   90.00
_cell.angle_gamma   90.00
#
_symmetry.space_group_name_H-M   'P 1'
#
loop_
_entity.id
_entity.type
_entity.pdbx_description
1 polymer ?
#
loop_
_entity_poly.entity_id
_entity_poly.type
_entity_poly.pdbx_seq_one_letter_code
_entity_poly.pdbx_strand_id
1 'polypeptide(L)'
;MRELRKIQKIVKDIEKILITKQEFVRQNYEKYLNVIQETSAINDIFIENNRIRFEKWCELSIRIFDLPEDNIIQKIKKEIYIKVVNSFLNNICDKIHKSIFLKRRIKAIKIRLEQYKYLCKI
;
A
#
# COMPACT_ATOMS: atom_id res chain seq x y z
N MET A 1 4.42 -8.45 2.64
CA MET A 1 3.15 -9.19 2.46
C MET A 1 2.32 -9.33 3.74
N ARG A 2 2.91 -9.51 4.94
CA ARG A 2 2.13 -9.65 6.18
C ARG A 2 1.38 -8.37 6.57
N GLU A 3 2.02 -7.21 6.47
CA GLU A 3 1.41 -5.91 6.80
C GLU A 3 0.26 -5.53 5.86
N LEU A 4 0.49 -5.60 4.54
CA LEU A 4 -0.56 -5.38 3.53
C LEU A 4 -1.80 -6.26 3.78
N ARG A 5 -1.59 -7.54 4.13
CA ARG A 5 -2.67 -8.46 4.49
C ARG A 5 -3.42 -8.04 5.76
N LYS A 6 -2.73 -7.49 6.76
CA LYS A 6 -3.37 -6.95 7.97
C LYS A 6 -4.24 -5.74 7.65
N ILE A 7 -3.71 -4.77 6.89
CA ILE A 7 -4.46 -3.58 6.46
C ILE A 7 -5.70 -4.02 5.67
N GLN A 8 -5.53 -4.92 4.69
CA GLN A 8 -6.63 -5.43 3.88
C GLN A 8 -7.71 -6.11 4.72
N LYS A 9 -7.33 -6.85 5.76
CA LYS A 9 -8.28 -7.48 6.68
C LYS A 9 -9.09 -6.43 7.45
N ILE A 10 -8.42 -5.45 8.07
CA ILE A 10 -9.07 -4.37 8.82
C ILE A 10 -10.05 -3.61 7.92
N VAL A 11 -9.62 -3.23 6.71
CA VAL A 11 -10.48 -2.52 5.73
C VAL A 11 -11.73 -3.34 5.39
N LYS A 12 -11.58 -4.64 5.12
CA LYS A 12 -12.72 -5.53 4.83
C LYS A 12 -13.67 -5.67 6.02
N ASP A 13 -13.13 -5.83 7.22
CA ASP A 13 -13.92 -5.99 8.44
C ASP A 13 -14.74 -4.72 8.72
N ILE A 14 -14.14 -3.53 8.57
CA ILE A 14 -14.84 -2.25 8.75
C ILE A 14 -15.93 -2.07 7.69
N GLU A 15 -15.64 -2.33 6.41
CA GLU A 15 -16.66 -2.26 5.34
C GLU A 15 -17.87 -3.15 5.65
N LYS A 16 -17.63 -4.38 6.11
CA LYS A 16 -18.69 -5.31 6.48
C LYS A 16 -19.53 -4.79 7.64
N ILE A 17 -18.89 -4.25 8.69
CA ILE A 17 -19.58 -3.71 9.86
C ILE A 17 -20.40 -2.47 9.47
N LEU A 18 -19.86 -1.57 8.65
CA LEU A 18 -20.59 -0.39 8.16
C LEU A 18 -21.87 -0.75 7.39
N ILE A 19 -21.89 -1.88 6.69
CA ILE A 19 -23.08 -2.35 5.97
C ILE A 19 -24.07 -3.04 6.93
N THR A 20 -23.57 -3.92 7.79
CA THR A 20 -24.40 -4.87 8.54
C THR A 20 -24.84 -4.38 9.93
N LYS A 21 -24.12 -3.41 10.52
CA LYS A 21 -24.30 -2.98 11.91
C LYS A 21 -24.22 -1.45 12.06
N GLN A 22 -25.00 -0.74 11.26
CA GLN A 22 -24.95 0.73 11.18
C GLN A 22 -25.14 1.43 12.53
N GLU A 23 -26.16 1.03 13.30
CA GLU A 23 -26.45 1.63 14.61
C GLU A 23 -25.33 1.40 15.64
N PHE A 24 -24.69 0.22 15.60
CA PHE A 24 -23.55 -0.08 16.47
C PHE A 24 -22.33 0.79 16.12
N VAL A 25 -22.06 0.99 14.83
CA VAL A 25 -21.01 1.91 14.38
C VAL A 25 -21.30 3.33 14.85
N ARG A 26 -22.56 3.77 14.74
CA ARG A 26 -22.99 5.10 15.17
C ARG A 26 -22.68 5.35 16.65
N GLN A 27 -23.09 4.42 17.51
CA GLN A 27 -22.83 4.51 18.96
C GLN A 27 -21.33 4.49 19.31
N ASN A 28 -20.49 3.97 18.40
CA ASN A 28 -19.04 3.83 18.58
C ASN A 28 -18.26 4.65 17.55
N TYR A 29 -18.81 5.76 17.06
CA TYR A 29 -18.27 6.52 15.93
C TYR A 29 -16.79 6.87 16.08
N GLU A 30 -16.41 7.47 17.21
CA GLU A 30 -15.03 7.90 17.48
C GLU A 30 -14.05 6.73 17.47
N LYS A 31 -14.46 5.58 17.99
CA LYS A 31 -13.64 4.36 17.96
C LYS A 31 -13.37 3.93 16.52
N TYR A 32 -14.39 3.89 15.66
CA TYR A 32 -14.21 3.51 14.27
C TYR A 32 -13.43 4.55 13.47
N LEU A 33 -13.64 5.83 13.76
CA LEU A 33 -12.86 6.92 13.16
C LEU A 33 -11.37 6.76 13.46
N ASN A 34 -11.01 6.52 14.72
CA ASN A 34 -9.62 6.31 15.14
C ASN A 34 -9.01 5.09 14.43
N VAL A 35 -9.71 3.95 14.39
CA VAL A 35 -9.22 2.76 13.68
C VAL A 35 -8.98 3.05 12.18
N ILE A 36 -9.88 3.79 11.53
CA ILE A 36 -9.74 4.16 10.11
C ILE A 36 -8.53 5.09 9.92
N GLN A 37 -8.34 6.07 10.79
CA GLN A 37 -7.22 7.01 10.73
C GLN A 37 -5.88 6.31 10.94
N GLU A 38 -5.78 5.45 11.96
CA GLU A 38 -4.59 4.63 12.23
C GLU A 38 -4.29 3.71 11.04
N THR A 39 -5.32 3.05 10.49
CA THR A 39 -5.17 2.18 9.32
C THR A 39 -4.69 2.97 8.09
N SER A 40 -5.17 4.20 7.92
CA SER A 40 -4.70 5.10 6.85
C SER A 40 -3.23 5.47 7.04
N ALA A 41 -2.84 5.86 8.26
CA ALA A 41 -1.46 6.25 8.57
C ALA A 41 -0.48 5.09 8.35
N ILE A 42 -0.84 3.88 8.81
CA ILE A 42 -0.03 2.68 8.58
C ILE A 42 0.11 2.39 7.08
N ASN A 43 -0.96 2.54 6.30
CA ASN A 43 -0.89 2.34 4.86
C ASN A 43 -0.03 3.39 4.15
N ASP A 44 -0.07 4.65 4.59
CA ASP A 44 0.76 5.72 4.05
C ASP A 44 2.25 5.50 4.36
N ILE A 45 2.58 5.09 5.59
CA ILE A 45 3.95 4.67 5.96
C ILE A 45 4.41 3.48 5.10
N PHE A 46 3.53 2.51 4.85
CA PHE A 46 3.85 1.38 3.98
C PHE A 46 4.14 1.81 2.53
N ILE A 47 3.33 2.72 1.97
CA ILE A 47 3.56 3.28 0.63
C ILE A 47 4.91 3.99 0.59
N GLU A 48 5.19 4.86 1.55
CA GLU A 48 6.42 5.64 1.61
C GLU A 48 7.66 4.75 1.70
N ASN A 49 7.64 3.75 2.59
CA ASN A 49 8.73 2.80 2.73
C ASN A 49 9.00 2.02 1.44
N ASN A 50 7.97 1.70 0.66
CA ASN A 50 8.15 1.04 -0.64
C ASN A 50 8.59 2.03 -1.73
N ARG A 51 8.18 3.31 -1.68
CA ARG A 51 8.69 4.36 -2.57
C ARG A 51 10.20 4.53 -2.41
N ILE A 52 10.68 4.68 -1.17
CA ILE A 52 12.12 4.80 -0.87
C ILE A 52 12.90 3.56 -1.36
N ARG A 53 12.33 2.36 -1.21
CA ARG A 53 12.95 1.13 -1.75
C ARG A 53 12.98 1.15 -3.26
N PHE A 54 11.90 1.59 -3.91
CA PHE A 54 11.83 1.70 -5.37
C PHE A 54 12.93 2.61 -5.91
N GLU A 55 13.07 3.81 -5.33
CA GLU A 55 14.11 4.79 -5.69
C GLU A 55 15.52 4.17 -5.63
N LYS A 56 15.86 3.49 -4.53
CA LYS A 56 17.15 2.80 -4.38
C LYS A 56 17.40 1.72 -5.45
N TRP A 57 16.37 0.97 -5.83
CA TRP A 57 16.50 -0.04 -6.88
C TRP A 57 16.60 0.57 -8.28
N CYS A 58 16.01 1.74 -8.51
CA CYS A 58 16.22 2.53 -9.74
C CYS A 58 17.65 3.08 -9.81
N GLU A 59 18.21 3.57 -8.71
CA GLU A 59 19.63 3.98 -8.68
C GLU A 59 20.55 2.79 -9.00
N LEU A 60 20.25 1.61 -8.45
CA LEU A 60 21.00 0.40 -8.75
C LEU A 60 20.86 -0.02 -10.21
N SER A 61 19.68 0.15 -10.82
CA SER A 61 19.47 -0.17 -12.23
C SER A 61 20.38 0.67 -13.12
N ILE A 62 20.47 1.98 -12.86
CA ILE A 62 21.37 2.90 -13.57
C ILE A 62 22.82 2.41 -13.47
N ARG A 63 23.30 2.11 -12.26
CA ARG A 63 24.67 1.60 -12.06
C ARG A 63 24.95 0.29 -12.81
N ILE A 64 23.95 -0.59 -12.91
CA ILE A 64 24.09 -1.84 -13.68
C ILE A 64 24.14 -1.55 -15.17
N PHE A 65 23.36 -0.59 -15.67
CA PHE A 65 23.42 -0.15 -17.07
C PHE A 65 24.80 0.41 -17.43
N ASP A 66 25.47 1.08 -16.49
CA ASP A 66 26.81 1.64 -16.67
C ASP A 66 27.94 0.59 -16.58
N LEU A 67 27.64 -0.67 -16.24
CA LEU A 67 28.68 -1.71 -16.18
C LEU A 67 29.26 -1.98 -17.58
N PRO A 68 30.61 -2.10 -17.68
CA PRO A 68 31.28 -2.44 -18.93
C PRO A 68 30.90 -3.85 -19.39
N GLU A 69 30.94 -4.05 -20.71
CA GLU A 69 30.56 -5.28 -21.42
C GLU A 69 31.69 -5.77 -22.33
N ASP A 70 32.93 -5.60 -21.88
CA ASP A 70 34.14 -5.82 -22.67
C ASP A 70 34.35 -7.29 -23.04
N ASN A 71 33.71 -8.21 -22.32
CA ASN A 71 33.72 -9.63 -22.62
C ASN A 71 32.38 -10.34 -22.33
N ILE A 72 32.27 -11.58 -22.82
CA ILE A 72 31.04 -12.38 -22.73
C ILE A 72 30.62 -12.67 -21.29
N ILE A 73 31.56 -12.81 -20.35
CA ILE A 73 31.27 -13.05 -18.94
C ILE A 73 30.60 -11.80 -18.33
N GLN A 74 31.13 -10.61 -18.64
CA GLN A 74 30.55 -9.35 -18.18
C GLN A 74 29.15 -9.10 -18.77
N LYS A 75 28.94 -9.42 -20.05
CA LYS A 75 27.62 -9.36 -20.69
C LYS A 75 26.59 -10.24 -19.98
N ILE A 76 26.92 -11.52 -19.77
CA ILE A 76 26.04 -12.47 -19.06
C ILE A 76 25.76 -11.98 -17.63
N LYS A 77 26.78 -11.51 -16.92
CA LYS A 77 26.65 -10.98 -15.55
C LYS A 77 25.68 -9.79 -15.50
N LYS A 78 25.81 -8.86 -16.44
CA LYS A 78 24.95 -7.68 -16.55
C LYS A 78 23.50 -8.07 -16.85
N GLU A 79 23.26 -8.99 -17.78
CA GLU A 79 21.91 -9.50 -18.06
C GLU A 79 21.25 -10.13 -16.82
N ILE A 80 22.01 -10.92 -16.05
CA ILE A 80 21.52 -11.51 -14.79
C ILE A 80 21.12 -10.40 -13.81
N TYR A 81 21.97 -9.39 -13.63
CA TYR A 81 21.68 -8.26 -12.74
C TYR A 81 20.44 -7.47 -13.17
N ILE A 82 20.29 -7.18 -14.46
CA ILE A 82 19.10 -6.52 -15.00
C ILE A 82 17.84 -7.34 -14.68
N LYS A 83 17.85 -8.65 -14.89
CA LYS A 83 16.71 -9.54 -14.57
C LYS A 83 16.37 -9.50 -13.09
N VAL A 84 17.38 -9.54 -12.21
CA VAL A 84 17.19 -9.46 -10.76
C VAL A 84 16.54 -8.13 -10.38
N VAL A 85 17.11 -7.00 -10.82
CA VAL A 85 16.58 -5.67 -10.50
C VAL A 85 15.15 -5.50 -10.99
N ASN A 86 14.87 -5.89 -12.24
CA ASN A 86 13.52 -5.78 -12.79
C ASN A 86 12.50 -6.61 -12.00
N SER A 87 12.87 -7.80 -11.56
CA SER A 87 12.01 -8.63 -10.70
C SER A 87 11.69 -7.93 -9.36
N PHE A 88 12.71 -7.32 -8.73
CA PHE A 88 12.51 -6.56 -7.49
C PHE A 88 11.65 -5.31 -7.69
N LEU A 89 11.92 -4.52 -8.73
CA LEU A 89 11.14 -3.33 -9.07
C LEU A 89 9.67 -3.68 -9.31
N ASN A 90 9.39 -4.73 -10.10
CA ASN A 90 8.03 -5.19 -10.35
C ASN A 90 7.29 -5.58 -9.07
N ASN A 91 7.97 -6.29 -8.16
CA ASN A 91 7.39 -6.67 -6.86
C ASN A 91 7.11 -5.45 -5.96
N ILE A 92 7.97 -4.42 -6.00
CA ILE A 92 7.74 -3.18 -5.26
C ILE A 92 6.55 -2.42 -5.85
N CYS A 93 6.47 -2.29 -7.17
CA CYS A 93 5.35 -1.68 -7.87
C CYS A 93 4.02 -2.35 -7.53
N ASP A 94 3.95 -3.68 -7.54
CA ASP A 94 2.74 -4.43 -7.17
C ASP A 94 2.29 -4.12 -5.72
N LYS A 95 3.22 -4.04 -4.77
CA LYS A 95 2.91 -3.68 -3.38
C LYS A 95 2.36 -2.25 -3.27
N ILE A 96 3.01 -1.30 -3.95
CA ILE A 96 2.57 0.11 -3.95
C ILE A 96 1.17 0.19 -4.57
N HIS A 97 0.95 -0.44 -5.72
CA HIS A 97 -0.34 -0.47 -6.41
C HIS A 97 -1.45 -0.99 -5.51
N LYS A 98 -1.24 -2.13 -4.85
CA LYS A 98 -2.21 -2.72 -3.90
C LYS A 98 -2.49 -1.78 -2.71
N SER A 99 -1.46 -1.13 -2.17
CA SER A 99 -1.64 -0.15 -1.09
C SER A 99 -2.38 1.11 -1.52
N ILE A 100 -2.15 1.60 -2.74
CA ILE A 100 -2.92 2.73 -3.30
C ILE A 100 -4.40 2.34 -3.45
N PHE A 101 -4.67 1.12 -3.90
CA PHE A 101 -6.04 0.61 -3.95
C PHE A 101 -6.69 0.57 -2.56
N LEU A 102 -5.96 0.11 -1.53
CA LEU A 102 -6.44 0.15 -0.14
C LEU A 102 -6.69 1.59 0.34
N LYS A 103 -5.82 2.54 -0.01
CA LYS A 103 -5.99 3.96 0.35
C LYS A 103 -7.30 4.53 -0.19
N ARG A 104 -7.65 4.20 -1.44
CA ARG A 104 -8.93 4.60 -2.04
C ARG A 104 -10.13 4.03 -1.29
N ARG A 105 -10.04 2.76 -0.87
CA ARG A 105 -11.09 2.11 -0.06
C ARG A 105 -11.23 2.76 1.32
N ILE A 106 -10.11 3.00 2.01
CA ILE A 106 -10.09 3.71 3.29
C ILE A 106 -10.76 5.09 3.16
N LYS A 107 -10.48 5.83 2.08
CA LYS A 107 -11.15 7.11 1.80
C LYS A 107 -12.67 6.95 1.65
N ALA A 108 -13.13 5.94 0.91
CA ALA A 108 -14.57 5.66 0.76
C ALA A 108 -15.25 5.30 2.09
N ILE A 109 -14.57 4.49 2.92
CA ILE A 109 -15.03 4.16 4.27
C ILE A 109 -15.17 5.44 5.12
N LYS A 110 -14.17 6.32 5.09
CA LYS A 110 -14.20 7.59 5.84
C LYS A 110 -15.39 8.47 5.42
N ILE A 111 -15.61 8.63 4.12
CA ILE A 111 -16.76 9.39 3.58
C ILE A 111 -18.08 8.78 4.09
N ARG A 112 -18.20 7.45 4.07
CA ARG A 112 -19.42 6.77 4.55
C ARG A 112 -19.63 6.93 6.05
N LEU A 113 -18.56 6.91 6.83
CA LEU A 113 -18.60 7.19 8.27
C LEU A 113 -19.09 8.62 8.53
N GLU A 114 -18.57 9.61 7.79
CA GLU A 114 -18.99 11.01 7.88
C GLU A 114 -20.47 11.18 7.52
N GLN A 115 -20.97 10.48 6.50
CA GLN A 115 -22.41 10.49 6.16
C GLN A 115 -23.29 10.02 7.31
N TYR A 116 -22.86 9.01 8.09
CA TYR A 116 -23.61 8.56 9.27
C TYR A 116 -23.67 9.62 10.37
N LYS A 117 -22.65 10.47 10.51
CA LYS A 117 -22.69 11.60 11.45
C LYS A 117 -23.79 12.61 11.04
N TYR A 118 -23.83 12.99 9.77
CA TYR A 118 -24.76 14.03 9.28
C TYR A 118 -26.21 13.57 9.17
N LEU A 119 -26.47 12.35 8.70
CA LEU A 119 -27.84 11.85 8.51
C LEU A 119 -28.55 11.53 9.83
N CYS A 120 -27.80 11.35 10.92
CA CYS A 120 -28.36 10.92 12.20
C CYS A 120 -28.47 12.02 13.27
N LYS A 121 -28.12 13.28 12.96
CA LYS A 121 -28.10 14.41 13.92
C LYS A 121 -27.45 14.03 15.27
N ILE A 122 -26.16 13.68 15.24
CA ILE A 122 -25.29 13.71 16.43
C ILE A 122 -24.57 15.04 16.44
#